data_AF-A0A9N7N7C8-F1
#
_entry.id   AF-A0A9N7N7C8-F1
#
_cell.length_a   1.000
_cell.length_b   1.000
_cell.length_c   1.000
_cell.angle_alpha   90.00
_cell.angle_beta   90.00
_cell.angle_gamma   90.00
#
_symmetry.space_group_name_H-M   'P 1'
#
loop_
_entity.id
_entity.type
_entity.pdbx_description
1 polymer ?
#
loop_
_entity_poly.entity_id
_entity_poly.type
_entity_poly.pdbx_seq_one_letter_code
_entity_poly.pdbx_strand_id
1 'polypeptide(L)'
;MGSKPRISAAATAAGRPRATTPGSNQSITGKPQINRRGSAHTAPADGAVVSDKLETLRNLIRSQDAGENPDQLFQEAADYIVLLKTQVIVLQKLVGFYGAQPQENRDGGA
;
A
#
# COMPACT_ATOMS: atom_id res chain seq x y z
N MET A 1 -13.67 -49.64 -18.11
CA MET A 1 -12.84 -50.61 -18.85
C MET A 1 -12.88 -50.26 -20.33
N GLY A 2 -11.74 -50.01 -20.98
CA GLY A 2 -11.53 -49.93 -22.45
C GLY A 2 -12.29 -48.81 -23.18
N SER A 3 -11.77 -48.08 -24.18
CA SER A 3 -10.84 -48.47 -25.24
C SER A 3 -10.27 -47.22 -25.95
N LYS A 4 -9.14 -47.43 -26.62
CA LYS A 4 -8.26 -46.47 -27.32
C LYS A 4 -8.87 -45.90 -28.62
N PRO A 5 -8.19 -44.95 -29.27
CA PRO A 5 -7.35 -45.34 -30.42
C PRO A 5 -5.94 -44.72 -30.28
N ARG A 6 -4.81 -45.43 -30.48
CA ARG A 6 -4.28 -46.17 -31.65
C ARG A 6 -3.96 -45.23 -32.84
N ILE A 7 -2.74 -44.72 -32.84
CA ILE A 7 -2.03 -44.31 -34.05
C ILE A 7 -0.68 -45.02 -34.06
N SER A 8 -0.43 -45.74 -35.15
CA SER A 8 0.83 -46.41 -35.46
C SER A 8 1.30 -45.88 -36.81
N ALA A 9 2.55 -45.43 -36.89
CA ALA A 9 3.41 -45.32 -38.07
C ALA A 9 4.83 -45.04 -37.53
N ALA A 10 5.84 -45.92 -37.61
CA ALA A 10 6.62 -46.38 -38.79
C ALA A 10 7.03 -45.18 -39.67
N ALA A 11 8.29 -44.86 -39.94
CA ALA A 11 9.44 -45.67 -40.42
C ALA A 11 10.68 -44.73 -40.42
N THR A 12 11.85 -45.13 -39.91
CA THR A 12 13.00 -45.74 -40.62
C THR A 12 14.06 -44.74 -41.12
N ALA A 13 15.24 -44.85 -40.49
CA ALA A 13 16.63 -44.70 -40.98
C ALA A 13 17.07 -43.42 -41.72
N ALA A 14 18.15 -42.79 -41.20
CA ALA A 14 19.46 -42.72 -41.88
C ALA A 14 20.47 -41.88 -41.07
N GLY A 15 21.72 -42.36 -40.99
CA GLY A 15 22.91 -41.50 -40.93
C GLY A 15 23.48 -41.14 -39.55
N ARG A 16 24.52 -41.88 -39.12
CA ARG A 16 25.62 -41.33 -38.30
C ARG A 16 26.57 -40.56 -39.25
N PRO A 17 27.22 -39.48 -38.80
CA PRO A 17 28.54 -39.69 -38.19
C PRO A 17 28.81 -38.85 -36.93
N ARG A 18 29.59 -39.50 -36.08
CA ARG A 18 30.31 -38.99 -34.92
C ARG A 18 31.36 -37.95 -35.38
N ALA A 19 31.22 -36.70 -34.96
CA ALA A 19 32.30 -35.73 -34.94
C ALA A 19 32.73 -35.52 -33.49
N THR A 20 33.93 -36.00 -33.17
CA THR A 20 34.60 -35.79 -31.88
C THR A 20 35.66 -34.72 -32.14
N THR A 21 35.58 -33.59 -31.45
CA THR A 21 36.67 -32.61 -31.37
C THR A 21 36.86 -32.21 -29.92
N PRO A 22 38.04 -32.43 -29.33
CA PRO A 22 38.34 -32.02 -27.96
C PRO A 22 38.98 -30.64 -27.94
N GLY A 23 38.74 -29.91 -26.85
CA GLY A 23 39.59 -28.81 -26.42
C GLY A 23 38.99 -27.42 -26.62
N SER A 24 38.44 -26.86 -25.55
CA SER A 24 39.07 -25.72 -24.87
C SER A 24 38.16 -25.25 -23.75
N ASN A 25 38.73 -25.14 -22.55
CA ASN A 25 38.07 -24.74 -21.33
C ASN A 25 37.58 -23.29 -21.42
N GLN A 26 36.27 -23.05 -21.23
CA GLN A 26 35.81 -21.90 -20.44
C GLN A 26 34.58 -22.28 -19.62
N SER A 27 34.81 -22.27 -18.31
CA SER A 27 33.84 -22.09 -17.23
C SER A 27 32.70 -21.14 -17.60
N ILE A 28 31.47 -21.51 -17.25
CA ILE A 28 30.47 -20.73 -16.48
C ILE A 28 29.24 -21.64 -16.39
N THR A 29 29.10 -22.26 -15.22
CA THR A 29 28.01 -23.13 -14.82
C THR A 29 26.66 -22.39 -14.81
N GLY A 30 25.64 -23.01 -15.43
CA GLY A 30 24.24 -22.97 -14.96
C GLY A 30 23.39 -21.73 -15.27
N LYS A 31 22.48 -21.87 -16.24
CA LYS A 31 21.19 -21.14 -16.25
C LYS A 31 20.13 -22.00 -15.51
N PRO A 32 18.91 -21.51 -15.24
CA PRO A 32 18.53 -20.31 -14.50
C PRO A 32 17.57 -20.70 -13.36
N GLN A 33 17.71 -20.16 -12.14
CA GLN A 33 16.67 -20.35 -11.11
C GLN A 33 16.04 -19.02 -10.73
N ILE A 34 14.91 -18.79 -11.38
CA ILE A 34 13.89 -17.80 -11.04
C ILE A 34 13.31 -18.21 -9.68
N ASN A 35 14.00 -17.88 -8.59
CA ASN A 35 13.37 -17.89 -7.28
C ASN A 35 12.60 -16.59 -7.12
N ARG A 36 11.40 -16.57 -7.70
CA ARG A 36 10.29 -15.76 -7.17
C ARG A 36 10.04 -16.28 -5.75
N ARG A 37 10.84 -15.79 -4.80
CA ARG A 37 10.45 -15.81 -3.39
C ARG A 37 9.23 -14.92 -3.33
N GLY A 38 8.06 -15.56 -3.39
CA GLY A 38 6.82 -14.94 -3.00
C GLY A 38 7.09 -14.25 -1.69
N SER A 39 6.94 -12.93 -1.69
CA SER A 39 6.78 -12.16 -0.48
C SER A 39 5.56 -12.77 0.19
N ALA A 40 5.81 -13.67 1.15
CA ALA A 40 4.78 -14.15 2.03
C ALA A 40 4.32 -12.91 2.78
N HIS A 41 3.20 -12.34 2.33
CA HIS A 41 2.36 -11.51 3.18
C HIS A 41 1.94 -12.42 4.33
N THR A 42 2.78 -12.51 5.35
CA THR A 42 2.36 -12.83 6.70
C THR A 42 1.22 -11.87 6.99
N ALA A 43 -0.01 -12.38 7.04
CA ALA A 43 -1.15 -11.59 7.46
C ALA A 43 -0.74 -10.85 8.74
N PRO A 44 -0.87 -9.52 8.79
CA PRO A 44 -0.46 -8.79 9.97
C PRO A 44 -1.25 -9.37 11.14
N ALA A 45 -0.54 -9.79 12.19
CA ALA A 45 -1.18 -10.17 13.44
C ALA A 45 -2.11 -9.02 13.82
N ASP A 46 -3.36 -9.30 14.19
CA ASP A 46 -4.38 -8.26 14.43
C ASP A 46 -3.90 -7.18 15.42
N GLY A 47 -3.02 -7.55 16.36
CA GLY A 47 -2.36 -6.61 17.28
C GLY A 47 -1.44 -5.59 16.61
N ALA A 48 -0.77 -5.92 15.51
CA ALA A 48 0.08 -4.98 14.76
C ALA A 48 -0.77 -3.89 14.09
N VAL A 49 -1.95 -4.26 13.56
CA VAL A 49 -2.88 -3.30 12.96
C VAL A 49 -3.47 -2.36 14.00
N VAL A 50 -3.79 -2.87 15.20
CA VAL A 50 -4.31 -2.04 16.29
C VAL A 50 -3.23 -1.08 16.81
N SER A 51 -2.00 -1.54 16.99
CA SER A 51 -0.87 -0.69 17.41
C SER A 51 -0.62 0.45 16.42
N ASP A 52 -0.58 0.15 15.12
CA ASP A 52 -0.36 1.14 14.06
C ASP A 52 -1.47 2.22 14.02
N LYS A 53 -2.73 1.81 14.24
CA LYS A 53 -3.85 2.74 14.36
C LYS A 53 -3.73 3.66 15.59
N LEU A 54 -3.30 3.13 16.73
CA LEU A 54 -3.11 3.92 17.95
C LEU A 54 -1.94 4.90 17.81
N GLU A 55 -0.85 4.48 17.17
CA GLU A 55 0.28 5.35 16.85
C GLU A 55 -0.12 6.48 15.89
N THR A 56 -0.86 6.14 14.84
CA THR A 56 -1.42 7.13 13.91
C THR A 56 -2.33 8.13 14.64
N LEU A 57 -3.18 7.65 15.55
CA LEU A 57 -4.06 8.51 16.33
C LEU A 57 -3.26 9.46 17.22
N ARG A 58 -2.22 8.96 17.90
CA ARG A 58 -1.31 9.78 18.73
C ARG A 58 -0.65 10.89 17.94
N ASN A 59 -0.16 10.57 16.73
CA ASN A 59 0.45 11.54 15.83
C ASN A 59 -0.55 12.62 15.37
N LEU A 60 -1.82 12.27 15.17
CA LEU A 60 -2.86 13.20 14.71
C LEU A 60 -3.24 14.23 15.78
N ILE A 61 -3.38 13.81 17.03
CA ILE A 61 -3.80 14.69 18.13
C ILE A 61 -2.62 15.49 18.71
N ARG A 62 -1.40 15.34 18.15
CA ARG A 62 -0.13 15.89 18.66
C ARG A 62 0.07 15.62 20.15
N SER A 63 -0.41 14.48 20.63
CA SER A 63 -0.29 14.14 22.03
C SER A 63 1.14 13.71 22.32
N GLN A 64 1.91 14.63 22.88
CA GLN A 64 3.27 14.38 23.33
C GLN A 64 3.24 13.48 24.59
N ASP A 65 2.17 13.58 25.39
CA ASP A 65 2.07 13.04 26.75
C ASP A 65 1.01 11.95 26.95
N ALA A 66 0.22 11.57 25.94
CA ALA A 66 -0.58 10.34 26.03
C ALA A 66 0.40 9.18 26.16
N GLY A 67 0.54 8.69 27.40
CA GLY A 67 1.27 7.46 27.69
C GLY A 67 0.70 6.30 26.90
N GLU A 68 1.31 5.13 27.05
CA GLU A 68 0.93 3.89 26.35
C GLU A 68 -0.52 3.41 26.64
N ASN A 69 -1.30 4.18 27.40
CA ASN A 69 -2.67 3.92 27.79
C ASN A 69 -3.66 4.35 26.69
N PRO A 70 -4.36 3.41 26.03
CA PRO A 70 -5.29 3.74 24.95
C PRO A 70 -6.49 4.55 25.44
N ASP A 71 -6.95 4.34 26.67
CA ASP A 71 -8.11 5.07 27.22
C ASP A 71 -7.84 6.58 27.37
N GLN A 72 -6.62 6.94 27.77
CA GLN A 72 -6.21 8.34 27.85
C GLN A 72 -6.08 8.97 26.45
N LEU A 73 -5.55 8.21 25.49
CA LEU A 73 -5.45 8.63 24.10
C LEU A 73 -6.83 8.93 23.50
N PHE A 74 -7.83 8.11 23.81
CA PHE A 74 -9.21 8.34 23.35
C PHE A 74 -9.85 9.55 24.02
N GLN A 75 -9.60 9.78 25.30
CA GLN A 75 -10.08 10.96 26.01
C GLN A 75 -9.50 12.24 25.39
N GLU A 76 -8.19 12.29 25.20
CA GLU A 76 -7.54 13.46 24.59
C GLU A 76 -7.97 13.67 23.14
N ALA A 77 -8.18 12.59 22.38
CA ALA A 77 -8.75 12.68 21.04
C ALA A 77 -10.17 13.26 21.05
N ALA A 78 -11.01 12.86 22.00
CA ALA A 78 -12.35 13.41 22.14
C ALA A 78 -12.32 14.91 22.47
N ASP A 79 -11.46 15.32 23.41
CA ASP A 79 -11.27 16.71 23.79
C ASP A 79 -10.74 17.54 22.61
N TYR A 80 -9.80 16.99 21.83
CA TYR A 80 -9.25 17.64 20.64
C TYR A 80 -10.31 17.80 19.54
N ILE A 81 -11.19 16.82 19.34
CA ILE A 81 -12.31 16.93 18.39
C ILE A 81 -13.25 18.07 18.80
N VAL A 82 -13.56 18.21 20.09
CA VAL A 82 -14.42 19.30 20.59
C VAL A 82 -13.76 20.66 20.39
N LEU A 83 -12.45 20.76 20.67
CA LEU A 83 -11.67 21.97 20.42
C LEU A 83 -11.75 22.38 18.94
N LEU A 84 -11.44 21.46 18.02
CA LEU A 84 -11.47 21.71 16.58
C LEU A 84 -12.87 22.13 16.11
N LYS A 85 -13.93 21.43 16.54
CA LYS A 85 -15.31 21.81 16.21
C LYS A 85 -15.64 23.23 16.66
N THR A 86 -15.21 23.58 17.86
CA THR A 86 -15.43 24.94 18.41
C THR A 86 -14.68 25.98 17.57
N GLN A 87 -13.42 25.73 17.22
CA GLN A 87 -12.63 26.62 16.36
C GLN A 87 -13.29 26.82 15.00
N VAL A 88 -13.78 25.76 14.36
CA VAL A 88 -14.50 25.83 13.08
C VAL A 88 -15.77 26.67 13.20
N ILE A 89 -16.54 26.50 14.28
CA ILE A 89 -17.76 27.31 14.52
C ILE A 89 -17.41 28.80 14.67
N VAL A 90 -16.36 29.12 15.44
CA VAL A 90 -15.91 30.51 15.61
C VAL A 90 -15.47 31.10 14.27
N LEU A 91 -14.67 30.38 13.49
CA LEU A 91 -14.23 30.82 12.16
C LEU A 91 -15.41 31.02 11.20
N GLN A 92 -16.37 30.10 11.17
CA GLN A 92 -17.59 30.24 10.37
C GLN A 92 -18.38 31.50 10.75
N LYS A 93 -18.50 31.80 12.05
CA LYS A 93 -19.14 33.04 12.51
C LYS A 93 -18.37 34.27 12.04
N LEU A 94 -17.06 34.29 12.19
CA LEU A 94 -16.23 35.41 11.72
C LEU A 94 -16.38 35.62 10.21
N VAL A 95 -16.34 34.53 9.43
CA VAL A 95 -16.60 34.60 7.98
C VAL A 95 -18.02 35.10 7.70
N GLY A 96 -19.03 34.67 8.45
CA GLY A 96 -20.39 35.19 8.31
C GLY A 96 -20.50 36.69 8.61
N PHE A 97 -19.84 37.17 9.66
CA PHE A 97 -19.87 38.59 10.05
C PHE A 97 -19.12 39.48 9.05
N TYR A 98 -17.93 39.06 8.59
CA TYR A 98 -17.08 39.89 7.75
C TYR A 98 -17.24 39.63 6.24
N GLY A 99 -17.65 38.42 5.86
CA GLY A 99 -17.90 38.02 4.47
C GLY A 99 -19.26 38.46 3.93
N ALA A 100 -20.20 38.87 4.79
CA ALA A 100 -21.50 39.41 4.41
C ALA A 100 -21.53 40.94 4.29
N GLN A 101 -20.38 41.63 4.39
CA GLN A 101 -20.31 43.08 4.15
C GLN A 101 -20.76 43.37 2.70
N PRO A 102 -21.90 44.04 2.49
CA PRO A 102 -22.28 44.47 1.16
C PRO A 102 -21.25 45.50 0.71
N GLN A 103 -20.72 45.29 -0.48
CA GLN A 103 -19.83 46.22 -1.15
C GLN A 103 -20.65 47.44 -1.64
N GLU A 104 -21.25 48.18 -0.72
CA GLU A 104 -22.01 49.41 -0.96
C GLU A 104 -21.02 50.56 -1.16
N ASN A 105 -20.24 50.54 -2.24
CA ASN A 105 -19.37 51.65 -2.66
C ASN A 105 -18.82 51.51 -4.08
N ARG A 106 -19.60 50.97 -5.02
CA ARG A 106 -19.25 51.01 -6.46
C ARG A 106 -20.48 51.09 -7.37
N ASP A 107 -21.34 52.08 -7.16
CA ASP A 107 -22.06 52.68 -8.29
C ASP A 107 -22.64 54.04 -7.91
N GLY A 108 -22.36 55.07 -8.71
CA GLY A 108 -22.80 56.44 -8.48
C GLY A 108 -21.73 57.50 -8.74
N GLY A 109 -20.97 57.35 -9.83
CA GLY A 109 -20.14 58.41 -10.38
C GLY A 109 -20.88 59.19 -11.48
N ALA A 110 -20.72 60.51 -11.43
CA ALA A 110 -20.98 61.54 -12.45
C ALA A 110 -22.44 61.88 -12.81
#